data_AF-A0A1Y4VBG2-F1
#
_entry.id   AF-A0A1Y4VBG2-F1
#
_cell.length_a   1.000
_cell.length_b   1.000
_cell.length_c   1.000
_cell.angle_alpha   90.00
_cell.angle_beta   90.00
_cell.angle_gamma   90.00
#
_symmetry.space_group_name_H-M   'P 1'
#
loop_
_entity.id
_entity.type
_entity.pdbx_description
1 polymer ?
#
loop_
_entity_poly.entity_id
_entity_poly.type
_entity_poly.pdbx_seq_one_letter_code
_entity_poly.pdbx_strand_id
1 'polypeptide(L)'
;MTINEAMKKYRLPNPTTTEDLEMRFSGMDGKTLNFGDKVLLAGYYYNGRNKPCYFGAAYEFLTDDHTCEGMIGLRAASGVEFEDDGHAIAWAMQQ
;
A
#
# COMPACT_ATOMS: atom_id res chain seq x y z
N MET A 1 3.13 2.44 -12.07
CA MET A 1 4.53 2.74 -11.68
C MET A 1 5.25 1.42 -11.50
N THR A 2 6.57 1.35 -11.72
CA THR A 2 7.31 0.10 -11.46
C THR A 2 7.47 -0.14 -9.96
N ILE A 3 7.59 -1.40 -9.53
CA ILE A 3 7.77 -1.77 -8.11
C ILE A 3 8.97 -1.03 -7.49
N ASN A 4 10.11 -1.01 -8.19
CA ASN A 4 11.33 -0.34 -7.70
C ASN A 4 11.18 1.17 -7.50
N GLU A 5 10.43 1.84 -8.39
CA GLU A 5 10.13 3.27 -8.23
C GLU A 5 9.22 3.52 -7.04
N ALA A 6 8.19 2.67 -6.86
CA ALA A 6 7.25 2.76 -5.75
C ALA A 6 7.94 2.57 -4.40
N MET A 7 8.80 1.56 -4.31
CA MET A 7 9.63 1.29 -3.13
C MET A 7 10.50 2.49 -2.77
N LYS A 8 11.10 3.17 -3.76
CA LYS A 8 11.94 4.35 -3.50
C LYS A 8 11.13 5.58 -3.12
N LYS A 9 10.07 5.88 -3.88
CA LYS A 9 9.27 7.10 -3.73
C LYS A 9 8.43 7.08 -2.46
N TYR A 10 7.68 6.00 -2.25
CA TYR A 10 6.75 5.85 -1.13
C TYR A 10 7.34 5.03 0.03
N ARG A 11 8.62 4.63 -0.08
CA ARG A 11 9.33 3.86 0.95
C ARG A 11 8.57 2.58 1.34
N LEU A 12 7.94 1.96 0.35
CA LEU A 12 7.18 0.72 0.52
C LEU A 12 8.15 -0.44 0.79
N PRO A 13 7.99 -1.16 1.90
CA PRO A 13 8.79 -2.34 2.19
C PRO A 13 8.36 -3.48 1.26
N ASN A 14 9.33 -4.27 0.79
CA ASN A 14 9.10 -5.42 -0.08
C ASN A 14 10.34 -6.35 -0.05
N PRO A 15 10.23 -7.62 0.39
CA PRO A 15 9.07 -8.20 1.07
C PRO A 15 8.90 -7.64 2.51
N THR A 16 7.76 -7.91 3.14
CA THR A 16 7.44 -7.52 4.54
C THR A 16 6.36 -8.44 5.13
N THR A 17 5.91 -8.20 6.37
CA THR A 17 4.73 -8.84 6.95
C THR A 17 3.54 -7.89 6.93
N THR A 18 2.33 -8.42 7.07
CA THR A 18 1.12 -7.59 7.19
C THR A 18 1.24 -6.65 8.39
N GLU A 19 1.67 -7.14 9.57
CA GLU A 19 1.86 -6.33 10.78
C GLU A 19 2.85 -5.18 10.59
N ASP A 20 4.03 -5.47 10.01
CA ASP A 20 5.05 -4.44 9.77
C ASP A 20 4.53 -3.37 8.83
N LEU A 21 3.76 -3.76 7.82
CA LEU A 21 3.11 -2.84 6.88
C LEU A 21 2.09 -1.96 7.62
N GLU A 22 1.21 -2.55 8.43
CA GLU A 22 0.22 -1.79 9.22
C GLU A 22 0.91 -0.82 10.17
N MET A 23 1.90 -1.28 10.93
CA MET A 23 2.65 -0.45 11.87
C MET A 23 3.29 0.75 11.19
N ARG A 24 3.91 0.54 10.03
CA ARG A 24 4.57 1.61 9.27
C ARG A 24 3.61 2.71 8.80
N PHE A 25 2.38 2.34 8.43
CA PHE A 25 1.41 3.25 7.85
C PHE A 25 0.30 3.71 8.82
N SER A 26 0.22 3.10 10.01
CA SER A 26 -0.76 3.42 11.07
C SER A 26 -0.65 4.83 11.65
N GLY A 27 0.55 5.43 11.63
CA GLY A 27 0.82 6.73 12.26
C GLY A 27 0.63 7.96 11.36
N MET A 28 0.38 7.78 10.06
CA MET A 28 0.49 8.87 9.07
C MET A 28 -0.55 8.76 7.95
N ASP A 29 -1.84 8.68 8.34
CA ASP A 29 -3.02 8.63 7.45
C ASP A 29 -3.09 7.45 6.47
N GLY A 30 -2.27 6.41 6.69
CA GLY A 30 -2.34 5.19 5.92
C GLY A 30 -3.40 4.21 6.42
N LYS A 31 -4.03 3.48 5.51
CA LYS A 31 -4.98 2.41 5.81
C LYS A 31 -4.55 1.12 5.13
N THR A 32 -4.36 0.08 5.93
CA THR A 32 -4.17 -1.28 5.46
C THR A 32 -5.48 -2.06 5.60
N LEU A 33 -5.76 -2.96 4.65
CA LEU A 33 -6.94 -3.82 4.69
C LEU A 33 -6.60 -5.17 4.06
N ASN A 34 -6.90 -6.25 4.77
CA ASN A 34 -6.94 -7.59 4.18
C ASN A 34 -8.19 -7.73 3.31
N PHE A 35 -8.00 -8.06 2.03
CA PHE A 35 -9.07 -8.17 1.03
C PHE A 35 -8.93 -9.47 0.24
N GLY A 36 -9.63 -10.51 0.69
CA GLY A 36 -9.54 -11.83 0.05
C GLY A 36 -8.13 -12.42 0.17
N ASP A 37 -7.46 -12.56 -0.97
CA ASP A 37 -6.12 -13.10 -1.15
C ASP A 37 -5.01 -12.04 -1.26
N LYS A 38 -5.34 -10.78 -0.94
CA LYS A 38 -4.39 -9.66 -1.01
C LYS A 38 -4.51 -8.71 0.17
N VAL A 39 -3.46 -7.91 0.35
CA VAL A 39 -3.42 -6.82 1.32
C VAL A 39 -3.42 -5.50 0.56
N LEU A 40 -4.39 -4.63 0.86
CA LEU A 40 -4.52 -3.32 0.24
C LEU A 40 -3.91 -2.26 1.17
N LEU A 41 -3.28 -1.26 0.57
CA LEU A 41 -2.77 -0.09 1.27
C LEU A 41 -3.24 1.17 0.55
N ALA A 42 -3.86 2.08 1.29
CA ALA A 42 -3.86 3.50 0.94
C ALA A 42 -2.81 4.16 1.82
N GLY A 43 -1.79 4.76 1.21
CA GLY A 43 -0.76 5.49 1.93
C GLY A 43 -0.84 6.98 1.64
N TYR A 44 -0.35 7.80 2.57
CA TYR A 44 -0.20 9.23 2.39
C TYR A 44 1.25 9.60 2.07
N TYR A 45 1.44 10.40 1.03
CA TYR A 45 2.70 10.98 0.63
C TYR A 45 2.48 12.46 0.26
N TYR A 46 3.10 13.35 1.02
CA TYR A 46 2.96 14.79 0.76
C TYR A 46 3.62 15.18 -0.57
N ASN A 47 2.80 15.50 -1.57
CA ASN A 47 3.22 15.88 -2.92
C ASN A 47 3.23 17.41 -3.14
N GLY A 48 3.00 18.19 -2.08
CA GLY A 48 2.94 19.66 -2.11
C GLY A 48 1.54 20.21 -1.82
N ARG A 49 1.47 21.54 -1.61
CA ARG A 49 0.23 22.23 -1.23
C ARG A 49 -0.82 22.14 -2.36
N ASN A 50 -2.06 21.79 -2.00
CA ASN A 50 -3.20 21.63 -2.91
C ASN A 50 -2.99 20.59 -4.02
N LYS A 51 -2.14 19.58 -3.80
CA LYS A 51 -1.98 18.45 -4.71
C LYS A 51 -2.54 17.17 -4.08
N PRO A 52 -3.01 16.21 -4.90
CA PRO A 52 -3.31 14.86 -4.44
C PRO A 52 -2.11 14.25 -3.71
N CYS A 53 -2.36 13.65 -2.55
CA CYS A 53 -1.31 13.12 -1.66
C CYS A 53 -1.52 11.66 -1.28
N TYR A 54 -2.64 11.04 -1.64
CA TYR A 54 -2.87 9.62 -1.35
C TYR A 54 -2.39 8.75 -2.50
N PHE A 55 -1.90 7.55 -2.21
CA PHE A 55 -1.53 6.57 -3.22
C PHE A 55 -2.07 5.20 -2.82
N GLY A 56 -2.38 4.37 -3.81
CA GLY A 56 -2.83 2.99 -3.61
C GLY A 56 -1.68 2.02 -3.83
N ALA A 57 -1.62 0.97 -3.02
CA ALA A 57 -0.75 -0.17 -3.25
C ALA A 57 -1.49 -1.48 -2.95
N ALA A 58 -1.13 -2.53 -3.67
CA ALA A 58 -1.64 -3.87 -3.48
C ALA A 58 -0.47 -4.83 -3.27
N TYR A 59 -0.59 -5.63 -2.23
CA TYR A 59 0.35 -6.67 -1.84
C TYR A 59 -0.29 -8.04 -2.00
N GLU A 60 0.51 -9.05 -2.32
CA GLU A 60 0.10 -10.45 -2.39
C GLU A 60 0.76 -11.26 -1.28
N PHE A 61 0.06 -12.27 -0.76
CA PHE A 61 0.66 -13.23 0.15
C PHE A 61 1.66 -14.12 -0.61
N LEU A 62 2.88 -14.22 -0.09
CA LEU A 62 3.94 -15.06 -0.65
C LEU A 62 3.94 -16.47 -0.05
N THR A 63 3.13 -16.68 0.99
CA THR A 63 3.01 -17.92 1.77
C THR A 63 1.53 -18.19 2.07
N ASP A 64 1.17 -19.44 2.36
CA ASP A 64 -0.18 -19.81 2.80
C ASP A 64 -0.55 -19.26 4.20
N ASP A 65 0.42 -18.69 4.92
CA ASP A 65 0.17 -17.98 6.17
C ASP A 65 -0.39 -16.58 5.88
N HIS A 66 -1.70 -16.41 6.16
CA HIS A 66 -2.42 -15.14 6.00
C HIS A 66 -2.66 -14.45 7.36
N THR A 67 -1.95 -14.85 8.41
CA THR A 67 -1.96 -14.13 9.69
C THR A 67 -1.14 -12.84 9.59
N CYS A 68 -1.05 -12.08 10.69
CA CYS A 68 -0.29 -10.84 10.74
C CYS A 68 1.21 -11.02 10.48
N GLU A 69 1.76 -12.21 10.77
CA GLU A 69 3.16 -12.58 10.52
C GLU A 69 3.41 -13.13 9.11
N GLY A 70 2.35 -13.35 8.32
CA GLY A 70 2.43 -13.83 6.96
C GLY A 70 3.25 -12.93 6.05
N MET A 71 4.09 -13.52 5.20
CA MET A 71 4.98 -12.76 4.32
C MET A 71 4.21 -12.26 3.10
N ILE A 72 4.30 -10.96 2.84
CA ILE A 72 3.65 -10.27 1.72
C ILE A 72 4.68 -9.58 0.82
N GLY A 73 4.36 -9.53 -0.47
CA GLY A 73 5.16 -8.90 -1.52
C GLY A 73 4.40 -7.78 -2.22
N LEU A 74 5.08 -6.69 -2.56
CA LEU A 74 4.46 -5.58 -3.30
C LEU A 74 4.19 -6.00 -4.74
N ARG A 75 2.92 -6.11 -5.11
CA ARG A 75 2.47 -6.51 -6.46
C ARG A 75 2.25 -5.30 -7.37
N ALA A 76 1.62 -4.24 -6.84
CA ALA A 76 1.32 -3.04 -7.60
C ALA A 76 1.27 -1.79 -6.72
N ALA A 77 1.60 -0.64 -7.30
CA ALA A 77 1.43 0.67 -6.68
C ALA A 77 0.99 1.70 -7.73
N SER A 78 0.10 2.61 -7.32
CA SER A 78 -0.51 3.60 -8.19
C SER A 78 0.56 4.53 -8.75
N GLY A 79 0.57 4.72 -10.08
CA GLY A 79 1.44 5.71 -10.72
C GLY A 79 0.94 7.14 -10.59
N VAL A 80 -0.21 7.32 -9.96
CA VAL A 80 -0.91 8.58 -9.74
C VAL A 80 -1.25 8.71 -8.27
N GLU A 81 -1.34 9.95 -7.80
CA GLU A 81 -1.87 10.29 -6.48
C GLU A 81 -3.36 10.66 -6.55
N PHE A 82 -4.06 10.42 -5.44
CA PHE A 82 -5.49 10.62 -5.26
C PHE A 82 -5.76 11.68 -4.18
N GLU A 83 -6.95 12.28 -4.26
CA GLU A 83 -7.39 13.34 -3.35
C GLU A 83 -7.70 12.81 -1.95
N ASP A 84 -8.16 11.56 -1.88
CA ASP A 84 -8.51 10.85 -0.65
C ASP A 84 -8.06 9.39 -0.69
N ASP A 85 -8.12 8.77 0.49
CA ASP A 85 -7.82 7.37 0.75
C ASP A 85 -8.83 6.41 0.11
N GLY A 86 -10.09 6.80 -0.01
CA GLY A 86 -11.16 6.01 -0.64
C GLY A 86 -10.86 5.68 -2.10
N HIS A 87 -10.46 6.68 -2.89
CA HIS A 87 -10.05 6.49 -4.28
C HIS A 87 -8.77 5.65 -4.40
N ALA A 88 -7.83 5.82 -3.47
CA ALA A 88 -6.61 5.01 -3.43
C ALA A 88 -6.91 3.52 -3.16
N ILE A 89 -7.80 3.22 -2.19
CA ILE A 89 -8.25 1.85 -1.94
C ILE A 89 -9.05 1.30 -3.12
N ALA A 90 -9.96 2.08 -3.71
CA ALA A 90 -10.74 1.65 -4.86
C ALA A 90 -9.85 1.28 -6.06
N TRP A 91 -8.73 1.98 -6.25
CA TRP A 91 -7.71 1.62 -7.24
C TRP A 91 -6.98 0.32 -6.86
N ALA A 92 -6.56 0.17 -5.60
CA ALA A 92 -5.85 -1.01 -5.11
C ALA A 92 -6.71 -2.30 -5.20
N MET A 93 -8.02 -2.17 -5.00
CA MET A 93 -8.99 -3.27 -5.19
C MET A 93 -8.99 -3.84 -6.62
N GLN A 94 -8.63 -3.04 -7.62
CA GLN A 94 -8.65 -3.44 -9.04
C GLN A 94 -7.34 -4.07 -9.54
N GLN A 95 -6.30 -4.16 -8.70
CA GLN A 95 -5.01 -4.78 -9.04
C GLN A 95 -5.02 -6.29 -8.78
#